data_AF-A0A8H6UXZ0-F1
#
_entry.id   AF-A0A8H6UXZ0-F1
#
_cell.length_a   1.000
_cell.length_b   1.000
_cell.length_c   1.000
_cell.angle_alpha   90.00
_cell.angle_beta   90.00
_cell.angle_gamma   90.00
#
_symmetry.space_group_name_H-M   'P 1'
#
loop_
_entity.id
_entity.type
_entity.pdbx_description
1 polymer ?
#
loop_
_entity_poly.entity_id
_entity_poly.type
_entity_poly.pdbx_seq_one_letter_code
_entity_poly.pdbx_strand_id
1 'polypeptide(L)'
;MRRIREILETHDWAAQAEDADPGGFGEDGLEEHLLGLDRGENGFDLEVNELEREMLGLRMAIENGGDGMDDQHEYDEEDDDALKVESLEALMMRMQAIRDMSSELPESERKTFAAKAVRDIMKEL
;
A
#
# COMPACT_ATOMS: atom_id res chain seq x y z
N MET A 1 39.05 -17.36 24.54
CA MET A 1 38.59 -17.37 23.14
C MET A 1 39.38 -18.42 22.33
N ARG A 2 39.20 -19.71 22.61
CA ARG A 2 39.89 -20.79 21.87
C ARG A 2 39.02 -21.35 20.74
N ARG A 3 37.71 -21.54 21.02
CA ARG A 3 36.73 -22.05 20.04
C ARG A 3 36.58 -21.14 18.81
N ILE A 4 36.58 -19.81 18.99
CA ILE A 4 36.45 -18.86 17.87
C ILE A 4 37.69 -18.91 16.96
N ARG A 5 38.88 -19.10 17.53
CA ARG A 5 40.13 -19.21 16.77
C ARG A 5 40.17 -20.50 15.95
N GLU A 6 39.76 -21.61 16.56
CA GLU A 6 39.67 -22.91 15.89
C GLU A 6 38.73 -22.85 14.67
N ILE A 7 37.55 -22.22 14.82
CA ILE A 7 36.59 -22.05 13.71
C ILE A 7 37.19 -21.20 12.58
N LEU A 8 37.87 -20.09 12.92
CA LEU A 8 38.52 -19.23 11.93
C LEU A 8 39.70 -19.89 11.21
N GLU A 9 40.44 -20.77 11.87
CA GLU A 9 41.56 -21.51 11.28
C GLU A 9 41.08 -22.66 10.37
N THR A 10 39.87 -23.18 10.58
CA THR A 10 39.26 -24.21 9.70
C THR A 10 38.65 -23.67 8.41
N HIS A 11 38.39 -22.35 8.31
CA HIS A 11 37.84 -21.73 7.12
C HIS A 11 38.96 -21.01 6.37
N ASP A 12 39.40 -21.58 5.25
CA ASP A 12 40.34 -20.94 4.36
C ASP A 12 39.59 -20.01 3.40
N TRP A 13 39.54 -18.72 3.74
CA TRP A 13 38.94 -17.69 2.89
C TRP A 13 39.79 -17.35 1.66
N ALA A 14 41.04 -17.83 1.62
CA ALA A 14 41.93 -17.69 0.47
C ALA A 14 41.96 -18.95 -0.40
N ALA A 15 41.11 -19.95 -0.12
CA ALA A 15 40.89 -21.07 -1.02
C ALA A 15 40.29 -20.52 -2.31
N GLN A 16 41.18 -20.33 -3.29
CA GLN A 16 40.80 -19.99 -4.66
C GLN A 16 39.85 -21.09 -5.12
N ALA A 17 38.65 -20.69 -5.55
CA ALA A 17 37.56 -21.59 -5.90
C ALA A 17 37.90 -22.38 -7.18
N GLU A 18 38.83 -23.33 -7.08
CA GLU A 18 39.17 -24.25 -8.17
C GLU A 18 38.10 -25.35 -8.35
N ASP A 19 37.09 -25.38 -7.47
CA ASP A 19 35.91 -26.27 -7.53
C ASP A 19 34.60 -25.48 -7.71
N ALA A 20 34.67 -24.23 -8.20
CA ALA A 20 33.48 -23.58 -8.73
C ALA A 20 33.07 -24.30 -10.02
N ASP A 21 31.85 -24.84 -10.00
CA ASP A 21 31.09 -25.39 -11.11
C ASP A 21 31.41 -24.72 -12.47
N PRO A 22 31.42 -25.42 -13.61
CA PRO A 22 31.77 -24.82 -14.91
C PRO A 22 30.80 -23.71 -15.36
N GLY A 23 29.70 -23.48 -14.62
CA GLY A 23 28.78 -22.35 -14.79
C GLY A 23 29.06 -21.16 -13.86
N GLY A 24 30.15 -21.18 -13.08
CA GLY A 24 30.57 -20.07 -12.24
C GLY A 24 31.18 -18.96 -13.09
N PHE A 25 30.36 -17.97 -13.47
CA PHE A 25 30.83 -16.74 -14.09
C PHE A 25 31.97 -16.15 -13.22
N GLY A 26 33.14 -15.94 -13.83
CA GLY A 26 34.21 -15.19 -13.19
C GLY A 26 33.74 -13.78 -12.81
N GLU A 27 34.50 -13.09 -11.96
CA GLU A 27 34.17 -11.73 -11.48
C GLU A 27 33.81 -10.77 -12.64
N ASP A 28 34.47 -10.92 -13.79
CA ASP A 28 34.22 -10.14 -15.01
C ASP A 28 32.95 -10.58 -15.80
N GLY A 29 32.58 -11.86 -15.71
CA GLY A 29 31.40 -12.41 -16.40
C GLY A 29 30.09 -12.17 -15.63
N LEU A 30 30.18 -11.97 -14.31
CA LEU A 30 29.02 -11.61 -13.48
C LEU A 30 28.50 -10.23 -13.85
N GLU A 31 29.38 -9.25 -14.06
CA GLU A 31 28.98 -7.89 -14.46
C GLU A 31 28.35 -7.89 -15.86
N GLU A 32 28.93 -8.61 -16.82
CA GLU A 32 28.40 -8.71 -18.18
C GLU A 32 27.01 -9.39 -18.22
N HIS A 33 26.83 -10.43 -17.40
CA HIS A 33 25.55 -11.12 -17.21
C HIS A 33 24.52 -10.23 -16.48
N LEU A 34 24.94 -9.48 -15.45
CA LEU A 34 24.07 -8.52 -14.73
C LEU A 34 23.68 -7.30 -15.58
N LEU A 35 24.50 -6.92 -16.56
CA LEU A 35 24.17 -5.84 -17.48
C LEU A 35 23.41 -6.35 -18.72
N GLY A 36 23.11 -7.66 -18.80
CA GLY A 36 22.41 -8.26 -19.93
C GLY A 36 23.16 -8.10 -21.26
N LEU A 37 24.49 -7.91 -21.19
CA LEU A 37 25.34 -7.74 -22.37
C LEU A 37 25.70 -9.10 -23.00
N ASP A 38 25.45 -10.20 -22.29
CA ASP A 38 25.59 -11.54 -22.83
C ASP A 38 24.57 -11.80 -23.95
N ARG A 39 25.08 -12.31 -25.07
CA ARG A 39 24.43 -12.27 -26.40
C ARG A 39 23.33 -13.33 -26.59
N GLY A 40 22.65 -13.72 -25.52
CA GLY A 40 21.67 -14.81 -25.54
C GLY A 40 20.63 -14.78 -24.42
N GLU A 41 20.84 -13.98 -23.39
CA GLU A 41 19.95 -13.96 -22.23
C GLU A 41 19.37 -12.56 -22.06
N ASN A 42 18.13 -12.41 -22.50
CA ASN A 42 17.31 -11.21 -22.30
C ASN A 42 16.91 -11.10 -20.82
N GLY A 43 17.85 -11.12 -19.88
CA GLY A 43 17.59 -11.29 -18.45
C GLY A 43 16.69 -10.18 -17.91
N PHE A 44 17.24 -8.97 -17.79
CA PHE A 44 16.50 -7.83 -17.27
C PHE A 44 15.45 -7.30 -18.23
N ASP A 45 15.66 -7.40 -19.54
CA ASP A 45 14.68 -6.93 -20.52
C ASP A 45 13.36 -7.71 -20.43
N LEU A 46 13.40 -9.01 -20.13
CA LEU A 46 12.18 -9.80 -19.92
C LEU A 46 11.43 -9.38 -18.65
N GLU A 47 12.16 -9.18 -17.56
CA GLU A 47 11.60 -8.73 -16.28
C GLU A 47 11.01 -7.32 -16.39
N VAL A 48 11.72 -6.40 -17.07
CA VAL A 48 11.25 -5.03 -17.31
C VAL A 48 9.98 -5.04 -18.16
N ASN A 49 9.91 -5.85 -19.21
CA ASN A 49 8.70 -5.98 -20.02
C ASN A 49 7.52 -6.59 -19.23
N GLU A 50 7.78 -7.54 -18.33
CA GLU A 50 6.75 -8.10 -17.46
C GLU A 50 6.24 -7.07 -16.45
N LEU A 51 7.15 -6.34 -15.81
CA LEU A 51 6.85 -5.28 -14.86
C LEU A 51 6.09 -4.13 -15.53
N GLU A 52 6.47 -3.72 -16.74
CA GLU A 52 5.75 -2.69 -17.50
C GLU A 52 4.30 -3.10 -17.77
N ARG A 53 4.06 -4.37 -18.11
CA ARG A 53 2.71 -4.90 -18.33
C ARG A 53 1.90 -4.94 -17.04
N GLU A 54 2.50 -5.31 -15.92
CA GLU A 54 1.87 -5.29 -14.60
C GLU A 54 1.52 -3.85 -14.17
N MET A 55 2.46 -2.92 -14.30
CA MET A 55 2.28 -1.50 -13.95
C MET A 55 1.20 -0.82 -14.79
N LEU A 56 1.07 -1.19 -16.07
CA LEU A 56 -0.03 -0.71 -16.91
C LEU A 56 -1.38 -1.28 -16.44
N GLY A 57 -1.42 -2.53 -16.01
CA GLY A 57 -2.60 -3.15 -15.40
C GLY A 57 -3.00 -2.47 -14.09
N LEU A 58 -2.04 -2.21 -13.20
CA LEU A 58 -2.25 -1.49 -11.95
C LEU A 58 -2.73 -0.05 -12.20
N ARG A 59 -2.10 0.66 -13.15
CA ARG A 59 -2.53 1.99 -13.56
C ARG A 59 -3.96 1.98 -14.08
N MET A 60 -4.33 1.00 -14.89
CA MET A 60 -5.69 0.87 -15.39
C MET A 60 -6.67 0.53 -14.25
N ALA A 61 -6.30 -0.31 -13.28
CA ALA A 61 -7.12 -0.59 -12.10
C ALA A 61 -7.34 0.64 -11.21
N ILE A 62 -6.32 1.49 -11.07
CA ILE A 62 -6.42 2.77 -10.34
C ILE A 62 -7.25 3.78 -11.12
N GLU A 63 -6.99 3.96 -12.42
CA GLU A 63 -7.65 4.95 -13.28
C GLU A 63 -9.13 4.62 -13.53
N ASN A 64 -9.45 3.32 -13.65
CA ASN A 64 -10.81 2.84 -13.81
C ASN A 64 -11.52 2.59 -12.45
N GLY A 65 -10.86 2.95 -11.34
CA GLY A 65 -11.40 2.99 -9.99
C GLY A 65 -11.81 1.64 -9.44
N GLY A 66 -10.84 0.77 -9.10
CA GLY A 66 -10.87 -0.18 -7.97
C GLY A 66 -12.09 -1.09 -7.72
N ASP A 67 -13.11 -1.10 -8.56
CA ASP A 67 -14.44 -1.69 -8.32
C ASP A 67 -14.63 -2.92 -9.21
N GLY A 68 -13.75 -3.90 -9.02
CA GLY A 68 -13.62 -4.98 -9.99
C GLY A 68 -12.96 -6.25 -9.49
N MET A 69 -13.08 -6.60 -8.21
CA MET A 69 -12.99 -8.00 -7.78
C MET A 69 -13.67 -8.18 -6.42
N ASP A 70 -14.97 -8.43 -6.48
CA ASP A 70 -15.75 -9.05 -5.41
C ASP A 70 -15.23 -10.48 -5.21
N ASP A 71 -14.30 -10.66 -4.26
CA ASP A 71 -14.36 -11.79 -3.33
C ASP A 71 -13.41 -11.58 -2.14
N GLN A 72 -14.05 -11.46 -0.98
CA GLN A 72 -13.53 -11.94 0.31
C GLN A 72 -12.45 -11.12 1.03
N HIS A 73 -12.96 -10.23 1.88
CA HIS A 73 -12.41 -9.84 3.18
C HIS A 73 -11.19 -8.90 3.23
N GLU A 74 -11.43 -7.78 3.93
CA GLU A 74 -10.47 -6.97 4.68
C GLU A 74 -9.72 -5.94 3.82
N TYR A 75 -9.49 -4.74 4.37
CA TYR A 75 -8.95 -3.53 3.74
C TYR A 75 -9.93 -2.64 2.95
N ASP A 76 -10.96 -2.15 3.64
CA ASP A 76 -11.68 -0.90 3.30
C ASP A 76 -11.60 0.08 4.48
N GLU A 77 -10.38 0.34 4.98
CA GLU A 77 -10.18 1.33 6.05
C GLU A 77 -9.60 2.65 5.55
N GLU A 78 -8.94 2.71 4.38
CA GLU A 78 -8.24 3.94 3.95
C GLU A 78 -9.05 4.84 3.00
N ASP A 79 -9.85 4.29 2.06
CA ASP A 79 -10.74 5.11 1.21
C ASP A 79 -12.05 5.49 1.93
N ASP A 80 -12.49 4.64 2.84
CA ASP A 80 -13.63 4.89 3.71
C ASP A 80 -13.34 6.07 4.67
N ASP A 81 -12.08 6.33 5.04
CA ASP A 81 -11.69 7.47 5.89
C ASP A 81 -11.86 8.83 5.21
N ALA A 82 -11.58 8.95 3.91
CA ALA A 82 -11.79 10.20 3.19
C ALA A 82 -13.30 10.52 3.04
N LEU A 83 -14.11 9.52 2.71
CA LEU A 83 -15.57 9.62 2.63
C LEU A 83 -16.21 9.85 4.02
N LYS A 84 -15.65 9.26 5.09
CA LYS A 84 -16.02 9.54 6.48
C LYS A 84 -15.71 10.99 6.87
N VAL A 85 -14.60 11.57 6.43
CA VAL A 85 -14.25 12.97 6.74
C VAL A 85 -15.21 13.94 6.04
N GLU A 86 -15.54 13.72 4.76
CA GLU A 86 -16.49 14.56 4.03
C GLU A 86 -17.92 14.45 4.61
N SER A 87 -18.35 13.24 4.96
CA SER A 87 -19.65 13.02 5.63
C SER A 87 -19.69 13.60 7.04
N LEU A 88 -18.57 13.59 7.78
CA LEU A 88 -18.44 14.23 9.09
C LEU A 88 -18.50 15.77 8.97
N GLU A 89 -17.88 16.36 7.95
CA GLU A 89 -17.95 17.79 7.68
C GLU A 89 -19.39 18.22 7.36
N ALA A 90 -20.08 17.46 6.51
CA ALA A 90 -21.49 17.67 6.19
C ALA A 90 -22.40 17.55 7.43
N LEU A 91 -22.14 16.56 8.30
CA LEU A 91 -22.84 16.40 9.58
C LEU A 91 -22.62 17.62 10.50
N MET A 92 -21.39 18.09 10.63
CA MET A 92 -21.04 19.25 11.47
C MET A 92 -21.70 20.54 10.98
N MET A 93 -21.70 20.79 9.66
CA MET A 93 -22.40 21.93 9.07
C MET A 93 -23.90 21.89 9.37
N ARG A 94 -24.53 20.71 9.23
CA ARG A 94 -25.97 20.53 9.54
C ARG A 94 -26.26 20.70 11.03
N MET A 95 -25.40 20.20 11.93
CA MET A 95 -25.55 20.42 13.39
C MET A 95 -25.41 21.89 13.78
N GLN A 96 -24.51 22.65 13.14
CA GLN A 96 -24.35 24.08 13.39
C GLN A 96 -25.61 24.85 12.95
N ALA A 97 -26.16 24.55 11.77
CA ALA A 97 -27.40 25.16 11.31
C ALA A 97 -28.59 24.90 12.27
N ILE A 98 -28.72 23.67 12.79
CA ILE A 98 -29.76 23.34 13.79
C ILE A 98 -29.52 24.09 15.10
N ARG A 99 -28.26 24.19 15.55
CA ARG A 99 -27.92 24.93 16.77
C ARG A 99 -28.32 26.40 16.64
N ASP A 100 -28.05 27.02 15.50
CA ASP A 100 -28.39 28.41 15.22
C ASP A 100 -29.91 28.61 15.17
N MET A 101 -30.65 27.74 14.46
CA MET A 101 -32.12 27.74 14.47
C MET A 101 -32.72 27.48 15.86
N SER A 102 -32.06 26.67 16.69
CA SER A 102 -32.50 26.40 18.06
C SER A 102 -32.22 27.58 19.00
N SER A 103 -31.26 28.45 18.69
CA SER A 103 -30.91 29.58 19.55
C SER A 103 -32.02 30.64 19.62
N GLU A 104 -32.90 30.65 18.61
CA GLU A 104 -34.07 31.52 18.51
C GLU A 104 -35.31 30.97 19.24
N LEU A 105 -35.26 29.71 19.71
CA LEU A 105 -36.37 29.02 20.37
C LEU A 105 -36.25 29.05 21.91
N PRO A 106 -37.37 29.12 22.65
CA PRO A 106 -37.38 29.02 24.12
C PRO A 106 -36.68 27.76 24.64
N GLU A 107 -36.05 27.84 25.81
CA GLU A 107 -35.24 26.72 26.36
C GLU A 107 -36.01 25.40 26.53
N SER A 108 -37.34 25.48 26.71
CA SER A 108 -38.24 24.33 26.82
C SER A 108 -38.38 23.56 25.50
N GLU A 109 -38.31 24.24 24.35
CA GLU A 109 -38.52 23.68 23.01
C GLU A 109 -37.20 23.36 22.31
N ARG A 110 -36.10 23.99 22.73
CA ARG A 110 -34.75 23.74 22.22
C ARG A 110 -34.34 22.27 22.26
N LYS A 111 -34.62 21.58 23.37
CA LYS A 111 -34.21 20.18 23.58
C LYS A 111 -35.01 19.22 22.69
N THR A 112 -36.30 19.46 22.51
CA THR A 112 -37.18 18.61 21.71
C THR A 112 -36.95 18.82 20.22
N PHE A 113 -36.73 20.07 19.80
CA PHE A 113 -36.40 20.41 18.42
C PHE A 113 -35.04 19.85 18.00
N ALA A 114 -33.99 20.06 18.80
CA ALA A 114 -32.66 19.53 18.52
C ALA A 114 -32.65 17.99 18.49
N ALA A 115 -33.30 17.33 19.44
CA ALA A 115 -33.37 15.87 19.46
C ALA A 115 -34.12 15.28 18.25
N LYS A 116 -35.15 15.98 17.75
CA LYS A 116 -35.87 15.57 16.54
C LYS A 116 -35.02 15.74 15.29
N ALA A 117 -34.38 16.90 15.12
CA ALA A 117 -33.57 17.21 13.95
C ALA A 117 -32.32 16.32 13.85
N VAL A 118 -31.65 16.02 14.98
CA VAL A 118 -30.50 15.09 15.00
C VAL A 118 -30.94 13.66 14.63
N ARG A 119 -32.11 13.22 15.10
CA ARG A 119 -32.65 11.90 14.74
C ARG A 119 -32.98 11.79 13.26
N ASP A 120 -33.48 12.87 12.66
CA ASP A 120 -33.82 12.88 11.23
C ASP A 120 -32.54 12.88 10.36
N ILE A 121 -31.48 13.58 10.77
CA ILE A 121 -30.16 13.51 10.10
C ILE A 121 -29.57 12.10 10.17
N MET A 122 -29.62 11.45 11.33
CA MET A 122 -29.12 10.07 11.51
C MET A 122 -29.91 9.01 10.72
N LYS A 123 -31.08 9.35 10.18
CA LYS A 123 -31.87 8.47 9.31
C LYS A 123 -31.65 8.73 7.82
N GLU A 124 -31.09 9.88 7.47
CA GLU A 124 -30.81 10.29 6.10
C GLU A 124 -29.39 9.90 5.64
N LEU A 125 -28.51 9.64 6.62
CA LEU A 125 -27.28 8.85 6.46
C LEU A 125 -27.62 7.37 6.35
#